data_AF-A0A961CPF8-F1
#
_entry.id   AF-A0A961CPF8-F1
#
_cell.length_a   1.000
_cell.length_b   1.000
_cell.length_c   1.000
_cell.angle_alpha   90.00
_cell.angle_beta   90.00
_cell.angle_gamma   90.00
#
_symmetry.space_group_name_H-M   'P 1'
#
loop_
_entity.id
_entity.type
_entity.pdbx_description
1 polymer ?
#
loop_
_entity_poly.entity_id
_entity_poly.type
_entity_poly.pdbx_seq_one_letter_code
_entity_poly.pdbx_strand_id
1 'polypeptide(L)'
;MAETRESRPGENPETATRLAKASAKSSLHHRQDGYSAPTPDDRLDAEVIDAAKARGFRLAARCTRCHQWVVAAESVAAHMGPVCRAKAAAEEVGK
;
A
#
# COMPACT_ATOMS: atom_id res chain seq x y z
N MET A 1 27.24 47.70 28.90
CA MET A 1 27.43 46.44 28.14
C MET A 1 26.05 46.02 27.66
N ALA A 2 25.84 45.94 26.34
CA ALA A 2 24.66 45.38 25.66
C ALA A 2 24.45 43.90 26.05
N GLU A 3 23.30 43.24 25.93
CA GLU A 3 22.42 43.09 24.76
C GLU A 3 20.96 42.76 25.13
N THR A 4 20.05 43.31 24.33
CA THR A 4 18.71 42.81 24.00
C THR A 4 18.82 41.60 23.05
N ARG A 5 17.98 40.55 23.24
CA ARG A 5 17.44 39.60 22.23
C ARG A 5 16.68 38.49 22.97
N GLU A 6 15.57 37.91 22.56
CA GLU A 6 14.64 38.10 21.45
C GLU A 6 13.48 37.15 21.80
N SER A 7 12.22 37.61 21.72
CA SER A 7 11.05 36.76 21.92
C SER A 7 11.05 35.58 20.94
N ARG A 8 10.82 34.35 21.42
CA ARG A 8 10.36 33.26 20.54
C ARG A 8 8.83 33.26 20.50
N PRO A 9 8.23 33.48 19.31
CA PRO A 9 6.79 33.56 19.16
C PRO A 9 6.16 32.15 19.10
N GLY A 10 5.05 32.00 19.83
CA GLY A 10 3.89 31.24 19.35
C GLY A 10 3.98 29.73 19.32
N GLU A 11 4.20 29.08 20.48
CA GLU A 11 3.66 27.74 20.70
C GLU A 11 2.17 27.86 21.08
N ASN A 12 1.33 28.06 20.06
CA ASN A 12 -0.11 28.05 20.25
C ASN A 12 -0.53 26.68 20.83
N PRO A 13 -1.19 26.61 22.00
CA PRO A 13 -1.70 25.34 22.56
C PRO A 13 -2.72 24.67 21.64
N GLU A 14 -3.21 25.42 20.65
CA GLU A 14 -4.11 25.00 19.58
C GLU A 14 -3.45 24.06 18.58
N THR A 15 -2.14 24.23 18.30
CA THR A 15 -1.39 23.38 17.35
C THR A 15 -1.08 22.02 17.96
N ALA A 16 -0.74 21.97 19.25
CA ALA A 16 -0.58 20.72 20.00
C ALA A 16 -1.92 19.95 20.07
N THR A 17 -3.04 20.67 20.25
CA THR A 17 -4.38 20.09 20.23
C THR A 17 -4.78 19.60 18.83
N ARG A 18 -4.39 20.31 17.74
CA ARG A 18 -4.63 19.84 16.37
C ARG A 18 -3.76 18.63 15.99
N LEU A 19 -2.51 18.55 16.44
CA LEU A 19 -1.68 17.35 16.26
C LEU A 19 -2.25 16.17 17.06
N ALA A 20 -2.71 16.40 18.29
CA ALA A 20 -3.40 15.38 19.09
C ALA A 20 -4.74 14.95 18.47
N LYS A 21 -5.51 15.86 17.85
CA LYS A 21 -6.77 15.55 17.13
C LYS A 21 -6.57 14.90 15.76
N ALA A 22 -5.47 15.21 15.07
CA ALA A 22 -5.08 14.52 13.84
C ALA A 22 -4.60 13.10 14.15
N SER A 23 -3.93 12.92 15.30
CA SER A 23 -3.50 11.60 15.78
C SER A 23 -4.67 10.75 16.33
N ALA A 24 -5.72 11.39 16.85
CA ALA A 24 -6.93 10.70 17.33
C ALA A 24 -7.81 10.10 16.21
N LYS A 25 -7.47 10.29 14.93
CA LYS A 25 -8.20 9.73 13.77
C LYS A 25 -7.33 8.91 12.82
N SER A 26 -6.05 8.71 13.12
CA SER A 26 -5.17 7.83 12.33
C SER A 26 -5.26 6.35 12.74
N SER A 27 -6.13 5.98 13.70
CA SER A 27 -6.40 4.59 14.03
C SER A 27 -7.47 3.97 13.11
N LEU A 28 -7.29 4.08 11.79
CA LEU A 28 -8.21 3.46 10.82
C LEU A 28 -8.11 1.92 10.77
N HIS A 29 -7.35 1.29 11.66
CA HIS A 29 -7.20 -0.16 11.71
C HIS A 29 -7.54 -0.66 13.10
N HIS A 30 -8.66 -1.36 13.21
CA HIS A 30 -8.99 -2.12 14.40
C HIS A 30 -8.01 -3.29 14.49
N ARG A 31 -7.60 -3.67 15.71
CA ARG A 31 -6.72 -4.85 15.94
C ARG A 31 -7.24 -6.17 15.33
N GLN A 32 -8.45 -6.19 14.78
CA GLN A 32 -9.10 -7.36 14.21
C GLN A 32 -8.74 -7.59 12.73
N ASP A 33 -8.08 -6.62 12.07
CA ASP A 33 -7.94 -6.63 10.60
C ASP A 33 -6.64 -7.29 10.10
N GLY A 34 -5.74 -7.69 11.02
CA GLY A 34 -4.45 -8.29 10.66
C GLY A 34 -3.49 -7.36 9.90
N TYR A 35 -3.78 -6.06 9.85
CA TYR A 35 -2.94 -5.10 9.14
C TYR A 35 -1.54 -5.01 9.76
N SER A 36 -0.54 -5.36 8.97
CA SER A 36 0.86 -5.13 9.27
C SER A 36 1.38 -3.99 8.41
N ALA A 37 2.07 -3.04 9.04
CA ALA A 37 2.68 -1.94 8.31
C ALA A 37 3.72 -2.48 7.31
N PRO A 38 3.81 -1.93 6.08
CA PRO A 38 4.80 -2.35 5.10
C PRO A 38 6.22 -2.23 5.66
N THR A 39 7.00 -3.30 5.49
CA THR A 39 8.40 -3.36 5.87
C THR A 39 9.24 -2.46 4.93
N PRO A 40 10.51 -2.18 5.28
CA PRO A 40 11.39 -1.45 4.37
C PRO A 40 11.58 -2.17 3.02
N ASP A 41 11.58 -3.50 3.02
CA ASP A 41 11.73 -4.32 1.81
C ASP A 41 10.52 -4.13 0.88
N ASP A 42 9.30 -4.18 1.44
CA ASP A 42 8.05 -3.95 0.69
C ASP A 42 8.04 -2.57 -0.01
N ARG A 43 8.68 -1.57 0.60
CA ARG A 43 8.78 -0.22 0.01
C ARG A 43 9.77 -0.19 -1.15
N LEU A 44 10.92 -0.86 -1.00
CA LEU A 44 11.91 -0.99 -2.07
C LEU A 44 11.33 -1.72 -3.28
N ASP A 45 10.60 -2.82 -3.06
CA ASP A 45 9.90 -3.53 -4.13
C ASP A 45 8.90 -2.63 -4.86
N ALA A 46 8.12 -1.83 -4.11
CA ALA A 46 7.18 -0.88 -4.70
C ALA A 46 7.88 0.18 -5.57
N GLU A 47 9.03 0.71 -5.12
CA GLU A 47 9.84 1.67 -5.88
C GLU A 47 10.40 1.05 -7.18
N VAL A 48 10.87 -0.19 -7.12
CA VAL A 48 11.36 -0.92 -8.30
C VAL A 48 10.25 -1.15 -9.31
N ILE A 49 9.07 -1.53 -8.84
CA ILE A 49 7.89 -1.75 -9.68
C ILE A 49 7.47 -0.43 -10.36
N ASP A 50 7.48 0.68 -9.63
CA ASP A 50 7.13 1.99 -10.18
C ASP A 50 8.14 2.44 -11.24
N ALA A 51 9.44 2.32 -10.95
CA ALA A 51 10.50 2.61 -11.91
C ALA A 51 10.40 1.74 -13.19
N ALA A 52 10.01 0.47 -13.06
CA ALA A 52 9.78 -0.42 -14.18
C ALA A 52 8.60 0.05 -15.04
N LYS A 53 7.47 0.43 -14.42
CA LYS A 53 6.31 0.97 -15.13
C LYS A 53 6.63 2.27 -15.85
N ALA A 54 7.38 3.19 -15.23
CA ALA A 54 7.78 4.46 -15.82
C ALA A 54 8.63 4.27 -17.09
N ARG A 55 9.37 3.15 -17.18
CA ARG A 55 10.17 2.76 -18.35
C ARG A 55 9.39 1.95 -19.38
N GLY A 56 8.10 1.71 -19.17
CA GLY A 56 7.23 0.96 -20.09
C GLY A 56 7.29 -0.56 -19.95
N PHE A 57 7.93 -1.09 -18.90
CA PHE A 57 7.92 -2.53 -18.64
C PHE A 57 6.55 -2.99 -18.12
N ARG A 58 6.19 -4.23 -18.44
CA ARG A 58 5.00 -4.90 -17.89
C ARG A 58 5.43 -5.99 -16.93
N LEU A 59 4.69 -6.12 -15.82
CA LEU A 59 4.91 -7.19 -14.85
C LEU A 59 4.29 -8.49 -15.35
N ALA A 60 5.01 -9.58 -15.18
CA ALA A 60 4.53 -10.94 -15.42
C ALA A 60 4.48 -11.70 -14.09
N ALA A 61 3.33 -12.33 -13.81
CA ALA A 61 3.18 -13.24 -12.67
C ALA A 61 3.01 -14.68 -13.15
N ARG A 62 3.33 -15.66 -12.30
CA ARG A 62 3.03 -17.08 -12.54
C ARG A 62 1.64 -17.39 -12.01
N CYS A 63 0.80 -18.00 -12.85
CA CYS A 63 -0.49 -18.52 -12.42
C CYS A 63 -0.30 -19.56 -11.29
N THR A 64 -1.06 -19.48 -10.23
CA THR A 64 -0.97 -20.44 -9.11
C THR A 64 -1.50 -21.84 -9.45
N ARG A 65 -2.38 -21.98 -10.46
CA ARG A 65 -2.96 -23.26 -10.89
C ARG A 65 -2.17 -23.96 -12.01
N CYS A 66 -2.03 -23.30 -13.15
CA CYS A 66 -1.39 -23.88 -14.34
C CYS A 66 0.06 -23.44 -14.53
N HIS A 67 0.54 -22.55 -13.67
CA HIS A 67 1.88 -21.98 -13.75
C HIS A 67 2.20 -21.23 -15.05
N GLN A 68 1.25 -20.97 -15.94
CA GLN A 68 1.53 -20.15 -17.11
C GLN A 68 1.81 -18.69 -16.73
N TRP A 69 2.69 -18.03 -17.48
CA TRP A 69 2.96 -16.60 -17.33
C TRP A 69 1.73 -15.77 -17.72
N VAL A 70 1.38 -14.80 -16.90
CA VAL A 70 0.27 -13.87 -17.13
C VAL A 70 0.74 -12.43 -16.99
N VAL A 71 0.32 -11.58 -17.91
CA VAL A 71 0.79 -10.17 -18.02
C VAL A 71 -0.37 -9.17 -17.98
N ALA A 72 -1.61 -9.63 -18.21
CA ALA A 72 -2.78 -8.78 -18.06
C ALA A 72 -2.93 -8.35 -16.59
N ALA A 73 -3.18 -7.06 -16.34
CA ALA A 73 -3.22 -6.49 -14.99
C ALA A 73 -4.19 -7.25 -14.06
N GLU A 74 -5.37 -7.60 -14.57
CA GLU A 74 -6.35 -8.41 -13.84
C GLU A 74 -5.82 -9.80 -13.49
N SER A 75 -5.07 -10.44 -14.39
CA SER A 75 -4.47 -11.77 -14.17
C SER A 75 -3.31 -11.74 -13.19
N VAL A 76 -2.49 -10.68 -13.24
CA VAL A 76 -1.41 -10.45 -12.28
C VAL A 76 -1.99 -10.21 -10.88
N ALA A 77 -3.00 -9.34 -10.74
CA ALA A 77 -3.64 -9.06 -9.46
C ALA A 77 -4.22 -10.32 -8.78
N ALA A 78 -4.87 -11.19 -9.57
CA ALA A 78 -5.43 -12.44 -9.05
C ALA A 78 -4.41 -13.58 -8.95
N HIS A 79 -3.15 -13.38 -9.37
CA HIS A 79 -2.14 -14.44 -9.54
C HIS A 79 -2.67 -15.66 -10.31
N MET A 80 -3.63 -15.43 -11.22
CA MET A 80 -4.37 -16.50 -11.87
C MET A 80 -4.80 -16.06 -13.27
N GLY A 81 -4.47 -16.92 -14.26
CA GLY A 81 -4.82 -16.69 -15.65
C GLY A 81 -6.32 -16.80 -15.93
N PRO A 82 -6.79 -16.23 -17.06
CA PRO A 82 -8.21 -16.08 -17.36
C PRO A 82 -8.95 -17.43 -17.44
N VAL A 83 -8.34 -18.44 -18.05
CA VAL A 83 -8.92 -19.79 -18.16
C VAL A 83 -9.04 -20.44 -16.77
N CYS A 84 -7.99 -20.34 -15.95
CA CYS A 84 -7.98 -20.92 -14.60
C CYS A 84 -8.99 -20.24 -13.68
N ARG A 85 -9.18 -18.93 -13.85
CA ARG A 85 -10.17 -18.14 -13.12
C ARG A 85 -11.60 -18.53 -13.52
N ALA A 86 -11.87 -18.65 -14.82
CA ALA A 86 -13.19 -19.07 -15.31
C ALA A 86 -13.56 -20.47 -14.78
N LYS A 87 -12.60 -21.39 -14.73
CA LYS A 87 -12.80 -22.72 -14.13
C LYS A 87 -13.09 -22.64 -12.63
N ALA A 88 -12.31 -21.85 -11.88
CA ALA A 88 -12.55 -21.67 -10.44
C ALA A 88 -13.96 -21.12 -10.16
N ALA A 89 -14.39 -20.10 -10.90
CA ALA A 89 -15.74 -19.53 -10.75
C ALA A 89 -16.85 -20.55 -11.08
N ALA A 90 -16.65 -21.43 -12.06
CA ALA A 90 -17.61 -22.50 -12.37
C ALA A 90 -17.67 -23.57 -11.27
N GLU A 91 -16.56 -23.86 -10.59
CA GLU A 91 -16.51 -24.78 -9.44
C GLU A 91 -17.28 -24.21 -8.23
N GLU A 92 -17.29 -22.88 -8.04
CA GLU A 92 -18.02 -22.21 -6.95
C GLU A 92 -19.54 -22.16 -7.16
N VAL A 93 -19.99 -21.99 -8.41
CA VAL A 93 -21.44 -21.92 -8.75
C VAL A 93 -22.11 -23.30 -8.73
N GLY A 94 -21.34 -24.37 -8.92
CA GLY A 94 -21.85 -25.74 -8.87
C GLY A 94 -21.99 -26.33 -7.46
N LYS A 95 -21.65 -25.58 -6.41
CA LYS A 95 -21.71 -25.99 -5.00
C LYS A 95 -22.89 -25.34 -4.29
#